data_AF-A0A2H6N757-F1
#
_entry.id   AF-A0A2H6N757-F1
#
_cell.length_a   1.000
_cell.length_b   1.000
_cell.length_c   1.000
_cell.angle_alpha   90.00
_cell.angle_beta   90.00
_cell.angle_gamma   90.00
#
_symmetry.space_group_name_H-M   'P 1'
#
loop_
_entity.id
_entity.type
_entity.pdbx_description
1 polymer ?
#
loop_
_entity_poly.entity_id
_entity_poly.type
_entity_poly.pdbx_seq_one_letter_code
_entity_poly.pdbx_strand_id
1 'polypeptide(L)'
;MLTQADGCVIQGLTRCWENELQIDIKEMKNVVENIRKKNTRVREMRRKILHKWYHTPVHLAHFQKYVKGTCWHGCQNRGVFMHMLWECGVVQKFWKEVQEEIKKMLNISWTIRKEMAVLVKRSILGEFSEIKEAAIESAQAVIVLGWKDATKWTTQNWYRYMVDHIQFEIMEIKVNMFDENKLQELMGRWDRVRGYMTSRIRDQGTKNKLESLYSI
;
A
#
# COMPACT_ATOMS: atom_id res chain seq x y z
N MET A 1 -23.20 -10.69 -3.02
CA MET A 1 -23.07 -11.36 -4.34
C MET A 1 -22.40 -10.40 -5.31
N LEU A 2 -21.42 -10.86 -6.08
CA LEU A 2 -20.83 -10.11 -7.20
C LEU A 2 -21.85 -10.09 -8.35
N THR A 3 -22.09 -8.92 -8.92
CA THR A 3 -22.99 -8.76 -10.07
C THR A 3 -22.32 -9.29 -11.34
N GLN A 4 -23.10 -9.53 -12.41
CA GLN A 4 -22.55 -9.90 -13.71
C GLN A 4 -21.58 -8.83 -14.27
N ALA A 5 -21.83 -7.55 -13.97
CA ALA A 5 -20.94 -6.44 -14.29
C ALA A 5 -19.60 -6.55 -13.55
N ASP A 6 -19.61 -6.94 -12.26
CA ASP A 6 -18.38 -7.19 -11.49
C ASP A 6 -17.56 -8.33 -12.10
N GLY A 7 -18.23 -9.36 -12.65
CA GLY A 7 -17.57 -10.45 -13.36
C GLY A 7 -16.77 -10.01 -14.59
N CYS A 8 -17.35 -9.14 -15.42
CA CYS A 8 -16.68 -8.61 -16.62
C CYS A 8 -15.49 -7.71 -16.24
N VAL A 9 -15.65 -6.83 -15.24
CA VAL A 9 -14.58 -5.96 -14.75
C VAL A 9 -13.40 -6.79 -14.23
N ILE A 10 -13.67 -7.84 -13.44
CA ILE A 10 -12.63 -8.72 -12.90
C ILE A 10 -11.87 -9.44 -14.02
N GLN A 11 -12.56 -9.90 -15.07
CA GLN A 11 -11.91 -10.51 -16.23
C GLN A 11 -11.00 -9.51 -16.96
N GLY A 12 -11.48 -8.28 -17.18
CA GLY A 12 -10.69 -7.21 -17.78
C GLY A 12 -9.44 -6.89 -16.98
N LEU A 13 -9.59 -6.70 -15.66
CA LEU A 13 -8.47 -6.47 -14.74
C LEU A 13 -7.48 -7.63 -14.76
N THR A 14 -7.96 -8.88 -14.76
CA THR A 14 -7.07 -10.06 -14.81
C THR A 14 -6.19 -10.00 -16.04
N ARG A 15 -6.76 -9.79 -17.23
CA ARG A 15 -5.99 -9.65 -18.48
C ARG A 15 -4.97 -8.52 -18.44
N CYS A 16 -5.30 -7.39 -17.80
CA CYS A 16 -4.39 -6.24 -17.65
C CYS A 16 -3.16 -6.53 -16.78
N TRP A 17 -3.28 -7.47 -15.83
CA TRP A 17 -2.25 -7.77 -14.84
C TRP A 17 -1.58 -9.14 -15.05
N GLU A 18 -2.17 -10.03 -15.85
CA GLU A 18 -1.70 -11.38 -16.12
C GLU A 18 -0.24 -11.40 -16.60
N ASN A 19 0.09 -10.58 -17.60
CA ASN A 19 1.45 -10.51 -18.16
C ASN A 19 2.49 -9.95 -17.19
N GLU A 20 2.09 -9.04 -16.29
CA GLU A 20 3.02 -8.36 -15.38
C GLU A 20 3.24 -9.14 -14.08
N LEU A 21 2.20 -9.83 -13.58
CA LEU A 21 2.16 -10.41 -12.24
C LEU A 21 1.77 -11.89 -12.19
N GLN A 22 1.51 -12.54 -13.34
CA GLN A 22 1.09 -13.95 -13.43
C GLN A 22 -0.09 -14.27 -12.48
N ILE A 23 -1.10 -13.38 -12.48
CA ILE A 23 -2.27 -13.49 -11.62
C ILE A 23 -3.44 -14.15 -12.35
N ASP A 24 -4.13 -15.07 -11.68
CA ASP A 24 -5.34 -15.71 -12.20
C ASP A 24 -6.64 -14.99 -11.77
N ILE A 25 -7.77 -15.39 -12.35
CA ILE A 25 -9.09 -14.79 -12.06
C ILE A 25 -9.50 -14.96 -10.60
N LYS A 26 -9.18 -16.10 -9.96
CA LYS A 26 -9.53 -16.38 -8.56
C LYS A 26 -8.74 -15.48 -7.62
N GLU A 27 -7.46 -15.28 -7.89
CA GLU A 27 -6.59 -14.37 -7.17
C GLU A 27 -7.04 -12.92 -7.35
N MET A 28 -7.41 -12.52 -8.57
CA MET A 28 -7.95 -11.18 -8.83
C MET A 28 -9.26 -10.94 -8.07
N LYS A 29 -10.17 -11.93 -8.01
CA LYS A 29 -11.38 -11.87 -7.17
C LYS A 29 -11.03 -11.61 -5.70
N ASN A 30 -10.04 -12.33 -5.16
CA ASN A 30 -9.60 -12.16 -3.79
C ASN A 30 -9.02 -10.76 -3.54
N VAL A 31 -8.25 -10.21 -4.48
CA VAL A 31 -7.74 -8.84 -4.41
C VAL A 31 -8.89 -7.83 -4.38
N VAL A 32 -9.86 -7.94 -5.27
CA VAL A 32 -11.03 -7.04 -5.34
C VAL A 32 -11.87 -7.11 -4.06
N GLU A 33 -12.14 -8.32 -3.57
CA GLU A 33 -12.89 -8.53 -2.32
C GLU A 33 -12.13 -7.99 -1.10
N ASN A 34 -10.82 -8.15 -1.05
CA ASN A 34 -10.00 -7.56 0.01
C ASN A 34 -10.08 -6.02 -0.02
N ILE A 35 -9.93 -5.41 -1.20
CA ILE A 35 -10.04 -3.95 -1.37
C ILE A 35 -11.42 -3.44 -0.92
N ARG A 36 -12.49 -4.20 -1.17
CA ARG A 36 -13.86 -3.83 -0.78
C ARG A 36 -14.01 -3.69 0.73
N LYS A 37 -13.31 -4.52 1.50
CA LYS A 37 -13.33 -4.58 2.97
C LYS A 37 -12.47 -3.49 3.64
N LYS A 38 -11.69 -2.73 2.88
CA LYS A 38 -10.85 -1.65 3.40
C LYS A 38 -11.66 -0.39 3.71
N ASN A 39 -11.16 0.41 4.65
CA ASN A 39 -11.63 1.77 4.88
C ASN A 39 -11.58 2.61 3.59
N THR A 40 -12.40 3.67 3.53
CA THR A 40 -12.61 4.47 2.31
C THR A 40 -11.31 4.96 1.67
N ARG A 41 -10.35 5.45 2.46
CA ARG A 41 -9.09 6.02 1.94
C ARG A 41 -8.20 4.97 1.30
N VAL A 42 -7.96 3.87 2.02
CA VAL A 42 -7.15 2.75 1.50
C VAL A 42 -7.85 2.11 0.30
N ARG A 43 -9.17 1.89 0.39
CA ARG A 43 -9.98 1.34 -0.69
C ARG A 43 -9.88 2.17 -1.98
N GLU A 44 -10.00 3.49 -1.88
CA GLU A 44 -9.88 4.39 -3.03
C GLU A 44 -8.50 4.31 -3.68
N MET A 45 -7.44 4.44 -2.88
CA MET A 45 -6.06 4.34 -3.36
C MET A 45 -5.80 3.00 -4.05
N ARG A 46 -6.19 1.89 -3.42
CA ARG A 46 -6.01 0.55 -3.95
C ARG A 46 -6.80 0.33 -5.25
N ARG A 47 -8.01 0.88 -5.35
CA ARG A 47 -8.78 0.87 -6.61
C ARG A 47 -8.07 1.66 -7.71
N LYS A 48 -7.53 2.84 -7.41
CA LYS A 48 -6.77 3.64 -8.37
C LYS A 48 -5.51 2.92 -8.85
N ILE A 49 -4.80 2.21 -7.96
CA ILE A 49 -3.67 1.35 -8.34
C ILE A 49 -4.14 0.20 -9.23
N LEU A 50 -5.18 -0.53 -8.80
CA LEU A 50 -5.71 -1.69 -9.52
C LEU A 50 -6.14 -1.36 -10.95
N HIS A 51 -6.71 -0.18 -11.17
CA HIS A 51 -7.14 0.29 -12.49
C HIS A 51 -6.06 1.07 -13.26
N LYS A 52 -4.81 1.12 -12.75
CA LYS A 52 -3.71 1.92 -13.32
C LYS A 52 -4.12 3.39 -13.56
N TRP A 53 -4.92 3.96 -12.66
CA TRP A 53 -5.56 5.27 -12.80
C TRP A 53 -4.56 6.44 -12.83
N TYR A 54 -3.44 6.31 -12.12
CA TYR A 54 -2.45 7.38 -12.06
C TYR A 54 -1.80 7.59 -13.44
N HIS A 55 -1.86 8.82 -13.94
CA HIS A 55 -1.19 9.18 -15.18
C HIS A 55 0.31 8.91 -15.09
N THR A 56 0.86 8.34 -16.15
CA THR A 56 2.27 8.02 -16.28
C THR A 56 2.90 8.94 -17.34
N PRO A 57 4.23 9.12 -17.35
CA PRO A 57 4.91 9.84 -18.41
C PRO A 57 4.52 9.35 -19.81
N VAL A 58 4.43 8.02 -20.00
CA VAL A 58 4.01 7.43 -21.28
C VAL A 58 2.57 7.80 -21.63
N HIS A 59 1.64 7.74 -20.66
CA HIS A 59 0.27 8.17 -20.89
C HIS A 59 0.21 9.65 -21.27
N LEU A 60 0.94 10.54 -20.58
CA LEU A 60 0.94 11.96 -20.90
C LEU A 60 1.58 12.26 -22.27
N ALA A 61 2.69 11.60 -22.61
CA ALA A 61 3.35 11.75 -23.91
C ALA A 61 2.45 11.36 -25.09
N HIS A 62 1.48 10.46 -24.87
CA HIS A 62 0.49 10.10 -25.88
C HIS A 62 -0.49 11.24 -26.18
N PHE A 63 -0.87 12.03 -25.17
CA PHE A 63 -1.78 13.17 -25.33
C PHE A 63 -1.07 14.49 -25.67
N GLN A 64 0.19 14.65 -25.26
CA GLN A 64 0.93 15.90 -25.36
C GLN A 64 2.25 15.69 -26.10
N LYS A 65 2.35 16.24 -27.32
CA LYS A 65 3.50 16.05 -28.22
C LYS A 65 4.87 16.46 -27.64
N TYR A 66 4.90 17.41 -26.71
CA TYR A 66 6.14 17.94 -26.12
C TYR A 66 6.56 17.25 -24.82
N VAL A 67 5.72 16.37 -24.26
CA VAL A 67 6.05 15.65 -23.03
C VAL A 67 6.82 14.37 -23.37
N LYS A 68 7.99 14.20 -22.74
CA LYS A 68 8.77 12.97 -22.87
C LYS A 68 8.12 11.84 -22.06
N GLY A 69 8.07 10.65 -22.65
CA GLY A 69 7.57 9.42 -22.00
C GLY A 69 8.55 8.81 -20.98
N THR A 70 9.55 9.56 -20.52
CA THR A 70 10.58 9.12 -19.58
C THR A 70 10.12 9.28 -18.13
N CYS A 71 10.55 8.37 -17.27
CA CYS A 71 10.26 8.34 -15.84
C CYS A 71 10.48 9.71 -15.16
N TRP A 72 9.53 10.14 -14.32
CA TRP A 72 9.63 11.39 -13.56
C TRP A 72 10.66 11.35 -12.43
N HIS A 73 11.17 10.17 -12.09
CA HIS A 73 12.09 9.97 -10.97
C HIS A 73 13.57 10.09 -11.38
N GLY A 74 13.85 10.56 -12.61
CA GLY A 74 15.21 10.87 -13.06
C GLY A 74 16.03 9.68 -13.59
N CYS A 75 15.46 8.47 -13.66
CA CYS A 75 16.19 7.28 -14.13
C CYS A 75 16.23 7.12 -15.67
N GLN A 76 15.64 8.06 -16.43
CA GLN A 76 15.60 8.12 -17.90
C GLN A 76 14.90 6.95 -18.63
N ASN A 77 14.52 5.88 -17.92
CA ASN A 77 13.76 4.77 -18.47
C ASN A 77 12.32 5.16 -18.86
N ARG A 78 11.67 4.29 -19.64
CA ARG A 78 10.28 4.50 -20.06
C ARG A 78 9.33 4.48 -18.84
N GLY A 79 8.63 5.59 -18.62
CA GLY A 79 7.74 5.78 -17.48
C GLY A 79 6.37 5.14 -17.69
N VAL A 80 6.29 3.81 -17.72
CA VAL A 80 5.03 3.05 -17.65
C VAL A 80 4.60 2.84 -16.19
N PHE A 81 3.36 2.40 -15.97
CA PHE A 81 2.80 2.27 -14.62
C PHE A 81 3.61 1.34 -13.71
N MET A 82 3.92 0.13 -14.20
CA MET A 82 4.68 -0.87 -13.43
C MET A 82 6.09 -0.38 -13.10
N HIS A 83 6.73 0.30 -14.06
CA HIS A 83 8.02 0.94 -13.84
C HIS A 83 7.96 1.96 -12.71
N MET A 84 6.97 2.86 -12.74
CA MET A 84 6.86 3.94 -11.76
C MET A 84 6.40 3.48 -10.36
N LEU A 85 5.75 2.31 -10.25
CA LEU A 85 5.28 1.78 -8.97
C LEU A 85 6.25 0.76 -8.34
N TRP A 86 7.02 0.05 -9.17
CA TRP A 86 7.89 -1.03 -8.72
C TRP A 86 9.28 -0.99 -9.37
N GLU A 87 9.41 -1.04 -10.69
CA GLU A 87 10.71 -1.40 -11.33
C GLU A 87 11.76 -0.28 -11.33
N CYS A 88 11.34 0.98 -11.20
CA CYS A 88 12.24 2.13 -11.15
C CYS A 88 13.26 1.98 -10.02
N GLY A 89 14.55 2.19 -10.32
CA GLY A 89 15.62 2.05 -9.33
C GLY A 89 15.44 2.94 -8.10
N VAL A 90 14.88 4.15 -8.27
CA VAL A 90 14.57 5.06 -7.16
C VAL A 90 13.43 4.52 -6.30
N VAL A 91 12.40 3.96 -6.92
CA VAL A 91 11.26 3.34 -6.23
C VAL A 91 11.70 2.07 -5.51
N GLN A 92 12.55 1.24 -6.14
CA GLN A 92 13.16 0.06 -5.54
C GLN A 92 13.99 0.40 -4.30
N LYS A 93 14.72 1.52 -4.31
CA LYS A 93 15.46 1.98 -3.12
C LYS A 93 14.51 2.19 -1.95
N PHE A 94 13.38 2.88 -2.16
CA PHE A 94 12.38 3.08 -1.12
C PHE A 94 11.74 1.76 -0.66
N TRP A 95 11.37 0.86 -1.58
CA TRP A 95 10.83 -0.46 -1.22
C TRP A 95 11.81 -1.28 -0.36
N LYS A 96 13.12 -1.20 -0.64
CA LYS A 96 14.15 -1.85 0.17
C LYS A 96 14.24 -1.24 1.56
N GLU A 97 14.18 0.09 1.69
CA GLU A 97 14.16 0.75 3.00
C GLU A 97 12.94 0.31 3.83
N VAL A 98 11.74 0.30 3.22
CA VAL A 98 10.51 -0.20 3.87
C VAL A 98 10.66 -1.69 4.25
N GLN A 99 11.20 -2.52 3.37
CA GLN A 99 11.41 -3.94 3.66
C GLN A 99 12.33 -4.13 4.87
N GLU A 100 13.44 -3.40 4.95
CA GLU A 100 14.35 -3.50 6.09
C GLU A 100 13.72 -3.01 7.39
N GLU A 101 12.87 -1.99 7.35
CA GLU A 101 12.08 -1.58 8.52
C GLU A 101 11.09 -2.66 8.94
N ILE A 102 10.38 -3.30 8.01
CA ILE A 102 9.45 -4.39 8.32
C ILE A 102 10.18 -5.59 8.93
N LYS A 103 11.33 -5.99 8.36
CA LYS A 103 12.15 -7.09 8.90
C LYS A 103 12.58 -6.83 10.33
N LYS A 104 13.07 -5.63 10.63
CA LYS A 104 13.49 -5.23 11.99
C LYS A 104 12.31 -5.14 12.95
N MET A 105 11.21 -4.56 12.48
CA MET A 105 9.99 -4.37 13.28
C MET A 105 9.32 -5.69 13.68
N LEU A 106 9.32 -6.69 12.78
CA LEU A 106 8.68 -7.99 13.01
C LEU A 106 9.67 -9.09 13.40
N ASN A 107 10.98 -8.82 13.35
CA ASN A 107 12.05 -9.79 13.54
C ASN A 107 11.91 -11.03 12.62
N ILE A 108 11.74 -10.80 11.31
CA ILE A 108 11.55 -11.85 10.31
C ILE A 108 12.53 -11.72 9.14
N SER A 109 12.82 -12.85 8.49
CA SER A 109 13.42 -12.85 7.14
C SER A 109 12.31 -12.81 6.10
N TRP A 110 12.14 -11.69 5.41
CA TRP A 110 11.06 -11.50 4.45
C TRP A 110 11.45 -10.59 3.30
N THR A 111 11.02 -10.93 2.09
CA THR A 111 11.33 -10.15 0.88
C THR A 111 10.04 -9.70 0.21
N ILE A 112 9.93 -8.40 -0.04
CA ILE A 112 8.81 -7.83 -0.77
C ILE A 112 8.98 -8.19 -2.25
N ARG A 113 7.98 -8.89 -2.80
CA ARG A 113 7.90 -9.21 -4.23
C ARG A 113 6.95 -8.26 -4.94
N LYS A 114 7.06 -8.19 -6.27
CA LYS A 114 6.25 -7.30 -7.12
C LYS A 114 4.74 -7.49 -6.89
N GLU A 115 4.27 -8.72 -6.73
CA GLU A 115 2.86 -9.06 -6.56
C GLU A 115 2.32 -8.56 -5.21
N MET A 116 3.18 -8.56 -4.19
CA MET A 116 2.88 -7.97 -2.88
C MET A 116 2.82 -6.46 -2.98
N ALA A 117 3.87 -5.85 -3.54
CA ALA A 117 4.01 -4.40 -3.62
C ALA A 117 2.92 -3.71 -4.44
N VAL A 118 2.41 -4.37 -5.49
CA VAL A 118 1.41 -3.80 -6.39
C VAL A 118 -0.01 -4.19 -6.00
N LEU A 119 -0.28 -5.49 -5.84
CA LEU A 119 -1.64 -5.98 -5.60
C LEU A 119 -1.90 -6.40 -4.15
N VAL A 120 -0.92 -6.30 -3.25
CA VAL A 120 -1.01 -6.73 -1.84
C VAL A 120 -1.68 -8.10 -1.76
N LYS A 121 -1.13 -9.04 -2.52
CA LYS A 121 -1.65 -10.41 -2.61
C LYS A 121 -1.55 -11.07 -1.24
N ARG A 122 -2.66 -11.07 -0.48
CA ARG A 122 -2.69 -11.52 0.92
C ARG A 122 -2.26 -12.98 1.09
N SER A 123 -2.54 -13.83 0.10
CA SER A 123 -2.19 -15.27 0.13
C SER A 123 -0.69 -15.55 0.25
N ILE A 124 0.17 -14.57 -0.09
CA ILE A 124 1.63 -14.72 -0.03
C ILE A 124 2.28 -13.95 1.13
N LEU A 125 1.50 -13.28 1.98
CA LEU A 125 2.05 -12.51 3.11
C LEU A 125 2.46 -13.39 4.30
N GLY A 126 1.81 -14.54 4.48
CA GLY A 126 2.11 -15.50 5.55
C GLY A 126 1.82 -14.92 6.94
N GLU A 127 2.70 -15.21 7.91
CA GLU A 127 2.60 -14.66 9.27
C GLU A 127 2.57 -13.13 9.29
N PHE A 128 1.91 -12.54 10.28
CA PHE A 128 1.74 -11.09 10.41
C PHE A 128 1.08 -10.45 9.18
N SER A 129 0.17 -11.19 8.51
CA SER A 129 -0.41 -10.78 7.23
C SER A 129 -1.02 -9.39 7.28
N GLU A 130 -1.69 -9.06 8.38
CA GLU A 130 -2.37 -7.80 8.63
C GLU A 130 -1.39 -6.63 8.76
N ILE A 131 -0.31 -6.80 9.52
CA ILE A 131 0.71 -5.76 9.71
C ILE A 131 1.48 -5.55 8.40
N LYS A 132 1.85 -6.64 7.71
CA LYS A 132 2.52 -6.59 6.40
C LYS A 132 1.64 -5.92 5.35
N GLU A 133 0.35 -6.24 5.34
CA GLU A 133 -0.65 -5.65 4.46
C GLU A 133 -0.74 -4.14 4.69
N ALA A 134 -0.95 -3.70 5.92
CA ALA A 134 -0.96 -2.27 6.28
C ALA A 134 0.37 -1.56 5.96
N ALA A 135 1.50 -2.24 6.15
CA ALA A 135 2.83 -1.73 5.81
C ALA A 135 3.05 -1.52 4.32
N ILE A 136 2.62 -2.48 3.48
CA ILE A 136 2.68 -2.33 2.04
C ILE A 136 1.70 -1.24 1.58
N GLU A 137 0.48 -1.22 2.10
CA GLU A 137 -0.52 -0.19 1.76
C GLU A 137 -0.02 1.22 2.13
N SER A 138 0.67 1.35 3.25
CA SER A 138 1.31 2.61 3.66
C SER A 138 2.43 3.01 2.70
N ALA A 139 3.24 2.05 2.22
CA ALA A 139 4.27 2.33 1.22
C ALA A 139 3.67 2.72 -0.14
N GLN A 140 2.57 2.07 -0.55
CA GLN A 140 1.79 2.47 -1.72
C GLN A 140 1.29 3.91 -1.60
N ALA A 141 0.78 4.30 -0.43
CA ALA A 141 0.31 5.66 -0.17
C ALA A 141 1.42 6.70 -0.30
N VAL A 142 2.62 6.41 0.23
CA VAL A 142 3.79 7.27 0.10
C VAL A 142 4.23 7.42 -1.36
N ILE A 143 4.30 6.32 -2.11
CA ILE A 143 4.70 6.33 -3.52
C ILE A 143 3.72 7.16 -4.34
N VAL A 144 2.43 6.92 -4.16
CA VAL A 144 1.34 7.64 -4.84
C VAL A 144 1.33 9.13 -4.47
N LEU A 145 1.56 9.49 -3.20
CA LEU A 145 1.65 10.89 -2.77
C LEU A 145 2.85 11.60 -3.44
N GLY A 146 3.95 10.88 -3.58
CA GLY A 146 5.17 11.31 -4.28
C GLY A 146 5.23 10.89 -5.74
N TRP A 147 4.09 10.68 -6.41
CA TRP A 147 4.09 10.07 -7.75
C TRP A 147 4.98 10.80 -8.77
N LYS A 148 5.02 12.13 -8.68
CA LYS A 148 5.90 13.03 -9.46
C LYS A 148 7.13 13.53 -8.70
N ASP A 149 7.21 13.27 -7.39
CA ASP A 149 8.17 13.88 -6.49
C ASP A 149 8.68 12.83 -5.49
N ALA A 150 9.81 12.23 -5.83
CA ALA A 150 10.44 11.17 -5.07
C ALA A 150 10.99 11.63 -3.71
N THR A 151 11.10 12.95 -3.46
CA THR A 151 11.57 13.47 -2.16
C THR A 151 10.63 13.12 -1.01
N LYS A 152 9.36 12.80 -1.33
CA LYS A 152 8.35 12.37 -0.37
C LYS A 152 8.53 10.92 0.09
N TRP A 153 9.33 10.12 -0.60
CA TRP A 153 9.50 8.70 -0.30
C TRP A 153 10.48 8.47 0.84
N THR A 154 10.03 8.82 2.05
CA THR A 154 10.82 8.69 3.27
C THR A 154 10.17 7.68 4.20
N THR A 155 10.99 7.01 5.00
CA THR A 155 10.51 6.13 6.08
C THR A 155 9.65 6.88 7.09
N GLN A 156 9.88 8.18 7.29
CA GLN A 156 9.05 9.02 8.18
C GLN A 156 7.64 9.22 7.64
N ASN A 157 7.50 9.50 6.34
CA ASN A 157 6.17 9.54 5.71
C ASN A 157 5.50 8.17 5.75
N TRP A 158 6.26 7.08 5.58
CA TRP A 158 5.75 5.73 5.71
C TRP A 158 5.21 5.44 7.12
N TYR A 159 5.94 5.78 8.18
CA TYR A 159 5.44 5.65 9.55
C TYR A 159 4.19 6.50 9.82
N ARG A 160 4.12 7.70 9.27
CA ARG A 160 2.92 8.53 9.37
C ARG A 160 1.69 7.82 8.78
N TYR A 161 1.84 7.21 7.59
CA TYR A 161 0.77 6.42 6.98
C TYR A 161 0.45 5.14 7.75
N MET A 162 1.44 4.50 8.39
CA MET A 162 1.21 3.37 9.30
C MET A 162 0.34 3.78 10.49
N VAL A 163 0.68 4.89 11.16
CA VAL A 163 -0.10 5.42 12.30
C VAL A 163 -1.51 5.82 11.86
N ASP A 164 -1.64 6.45 10.68
CA ASP A 164 -2.93 6.75 10.08
C ASP A 164 -3.76 5.48 9.84
N HIS A 165 -3.13 4.40 9.36
CA HIS A 165 -3.80 3.12 9.15
C HIS A 165 -4.41 2.58 10.46
N ILE A 166 -3.61 2.54 11.53
CA ILE A 166 -4.04 2.11 12.86
C ILE A 166 -5.23 2.96 13.34
N GLN A 167 -5.12 4.28 13.20
CA GLN A 167 -6.19 5.20 13.59
C GLN A 167 -7.48 4.91 12.82
N PHE A 168 -7.41 4.70 11.51
CA PHE A 168 -8.60 4.44 10.70
C PHE A 168 -9.27 3.12 11.06
N GLU A 169 -8.50 2.07 11.34
CA GLU A 169 -9.09 0.82 11.80
C GLU A 169 -9.78 0.98 13.16
N ILE A 170 -9.18 1.71 14.11
CA ILE A 170 -9.81 2.02 15.41
C ILE A 170 -11.11 2.81 15.20
N MET A 171 -11.08 3.84 14.35
CA MET A 171 -12.26 4.66 14.06
C MET A 171 -13.38 3.84 13.42
N GLU A 172 -13.05 2.91 12.54
CA GLU A 172 -14.02 2.03 11.89
C GLU A 172 -14.73 1.12 12.89
N ILE A 173 -14.00 0.54 13.84
CA ILE A 173 -14.60 -0.25 14.94
C ILE A 173 -15.52 0.62 15.78
N LYS A 174 -15.10 1.84 16.11
CA LYS A 174 -15.90 2.78 16.92
C LYS A 174 -17.19 3.21 16.25
N VAL A 175 -17.18 3.38 14.92
CA VAL A 175 -18.37 3.79 14.16
C VAL A 175 -19.31 2.60 13.90
N ASN A 176 -18.79 1.40 13.69
CA ASN A 176 -19.58 0.22 13.32
C ASN A 176 -20.02 -0.60 14.54
N MET A 177 -20.89 -0.01 15.37
CA MET A 177 -21.54 -0.63 16.54
C MET A 177 -20.66 -0.88 17.77
N PHE A 178 -19.40 -0.43 17.77
CA PHE A 178 -18.43 -0.55 18.87
C PHE A 178 -18.35 -1.96 19.48
N ASP A 179 -17.33 -2.71 19.06
CA ASP A 179 -17.05 -4.06 19.55
C ASP A 179 -15.73 -4.06 20.34
N GLU A 180 -15.83 -4.11 21.67
CA GLU A 180 -14.67 -4.05 22.57
C GLU A 180 -13.69 -5.20 22.31
N ASN A 181 -14.18 -6.41 22.03
CA ASN A 181 -13.33 -7.56 21.77
C ASN A 181 -12.49 -7.35 20.50
N LYS A 182 -13.11 -6.84 19.43
CA LYS A 182 -12.39 -6.49 18.20
C LYS A 182 -11.39 -5.36 18.42
N LEU A 183 -11.72 -4.39 19.26
CA LEU A 183 -10.79 -3.31 19.60
C LEU A 183 -9.57 -3.85 20.36
N GLN A 184 -9.78 -4.71 21.36
CA GLN A 184 -8.69 -5.34 22.11
C GLN A 184 -7.81 -6.23 21.22
N GLU A 185 -8.40 -7.03 20.33
CA GLU A 185 -7.66 -7.83 19.36
C GLU A 185 -6.79 -6.94 18.45
N LEU A 186 -7.36 -5.86 17.93
CA LEU A 186 -6.66 -4.89 17.09
C LEU A 186 -5.50 -4.22 17.85
N MET A 187 -5.74 -3.78 19.08
CA MET A 187 -4.73 -3.15 19.92
C MET A 187 -3.60 -4.12 20.24
N GLY A 188 -3.92 -5.36 20.61
CA GLY A 188 -2.95 -6.41 20.89
C GLY A 188 -2.10 -6.79 19.67
N ARG A 189 -2.67 -6.72 18.45
CA ARG A 189 -1.91 -6.90 17.20
C ARG A 189 -0.88 -5.78 17.01
N TRP A 190 -1.29 -4.53 17.15
CA TRP A 190 -0.44 -3.37 16.89
C TRP A 190 0.56 -3.09 18.03
N ASP A 191 0.24 -3.52 19.26
CA ASP A 191 1.14 -3.40 20.41
C ASP A 191 2.50 -4.07 20.18
N ARG A 192 2.50 -5.21 19.46
CA ARG A 192 3.71 -5.97 19.08
C ARG A 192 4.77 -5.13 18.36
N VAL A 193 4.34 -4.12 17.60
CA VAL A 193 5.22 -3.28 16.78
C VAL A 193 5.30 -1.83 17.26
N ARG A 194 4.43 -1.45 18.20
CA ARG A 194 4.32 -0.10 18.77
C ARG A 194 5.67 0.40 19.29
N GLY A 195 6.33 -0.37 20.16
CA GLY A 195 7.61 0.04 20.75
C GLY A 195 8.68 0.34 19.69
N TYR A 196 8.76 -0.49 18.66
CA TYR A 196 9.67 -0.26 17.53
C TYR A 196 9.30 1.02 16.77
N MET A 197 8.03 1.19 16.39
CA MET A 197 7.55 2.37 15.68
C MET A 197 7.83 3.66 16.47
N THR A 198 7.49 3.70 17.76
CA THR A 198 7.73 4.86 18.65
C THR A 198 9.20 5.24 18.74
N SER A 199 10.12 4.27 18.66
CA SER A 199 11.58 4.51 18.68
C SER A 199 12.13 5.08 17.36
N ARG A 200 11.42 4.90 16.24
CA ARG A 200 11.85 5.27 14.88
C ARG A 200 11.21 6.54 14.34
N ILE A 201 10.01 6.87 14.81
CA ILE A 201 9.29 8.09 14.44
C ILE A 201 10.04 9.30 15.02
N ARG A 202 10.44 10.22 14.14
CA ARG A 202 11.11 11.48 14.52
C ARG A 202 10.13 12.63 14.70
N ASP A 203 9.03 12.61 13.94
CA ASP A 203 8.00 13.64 14.01
C ASP A 203 7.20 13.50 15.32
N GLN A 204 7.30 14.50 16.20
CA GLN A 204 6.64 14.46 17.50
C GLN A 204 5.11 14.42 17.37
N GLY A 205 4.54 15.04 16.33
CA GLY A 205 3.10 14.98 16.07
C GLY A 205 2.62 13.56 15.80
N THR A 206 3.33 12.83 14.94
CA THR A 206 3.05 11.42 14.61
C THR A 206 3.28 10.51 15.81
N LYS A 207 4.30 10.79 16.64
CA LYS A 207 4.58 10.04 17.86
C LYS A 207 3.49 10.22 18.91
N ASN A 208 3.12 11.47 19.20
CA ASN A 208 2.01 11.80 20.12
C ASN A 208 0.71 11.17 19.63
N LYS A 209 0.48 11.19 18.31
CA LYS A 209 -0.69 10.55 17.70
C LYS A 209 -0.69 9.05 17.99
N LEU A 210 0.40 8.33 17.74
CA LEU A 210 0.50 6.90 18.04
C LEU A 210 0.26 6.61 19.53
N GLU A 211 0.88 7.38 20.42
CA GLU A 211 0.72 7.22 21.87
C GLU A 211 -0.75 7.43 22.29
N SER A 212 -1.42 8.47 21.76
CA SER A 212 -2.82 8.76 22.08
C SER A 212 -3.81 7.67 21.67
N LEU A 213 -3.47 6.81 20.70
CA LEU A 213 -4.32 5.69 20.28
C LEU A 213 -4.40 4.58 21.33
N TYR A 214 -3.46 4.53 22.27
CA TYR A 214 -3.37 3.52 23.32
C TYR A 214 -3.79 4.04 24.70
N SER A 215 -4.18 5.31 24.79
CA SER A 215 -4.74 5.94 25.99
C SER A 215 -6.28 5.90 26.01
N ILE A 216 -6.88 5.14 25.09
CA ILE A 216 -8.33 4.92 24.93
C ILE A 216 -8.73 3.69 25.74
#